data_AF-A0A645IB43-F1
#
_entry.id   AF-A0A645IB43-F1
#
_cell.length_a   1.000
_cell.length_b   1.000
_cell.length_c   1.000
_cell.angle_alpha   90.00
_cell.angle_beta   90.00
_cell.angle_gamma   90.00
#
_symmetry.space_group_name_H-M   'P 1'
#
loop_
_entity.id
_entity.type
_entity.pdbx_description
1 polymer ?
#
loop_
_entity_poly.entity_id
_entity_poly.type
_entity_poly.pdbx_seq_one_letter_code
_entity_poly.pdbx_strand_id
1 'polypeptide(L)'
;MTAKEYLRQAYRLNELIDSRITELERLRDYSTRLTSCSFEGERVSKSRSTEAPFARIIEKIVDLEKVINRDIDRYVDLKTEMNAAIDRVPNVDERLLLRYRYLNNYNWDDIAQLLNVSGRTVHRIHSTALYNFSVPI
;
A
#
# COMPACT_ATOMS: atom_id res chain seq x y z
N MET A 1 -18.68 3.88 -9.62
CA MET A 1 -17.20 3.84 -9.56
C MET A 1 -16.67 4.20 -10.94
N THR A 2 -15.82 5.22 -11.03
CA THR A 2 -15.16 5.61 -12.29
C THR A 2 -13.90 4.78 -12.52
N ALA A 3 -13.42 4.70 -13.78
CA ALA A 3 -12.14 4.07 -14.12
C ALA A 3 -10.98 4.63 -13.28
N LYS A 4 -10.95 5.95 -13.09
CA LYS A 4 -9.93 6.63 -12.29
C LYS A 4 -10.00 6.27 -10.81
N GLU A 5 -11.20 6.17 -10.25
CA GLU A 5 -11.40 5.74 -8.86
C GLU A 5 -10.95 4.31 -8.64
N TYR A 6 -11.36 3.41 -9.53
CA TYR A 6 -10.94 2.00 -9.51
C TYR A 6 -9.41 1.87 -9.59
N LEU A 7 -8.79 2.48 -10.59
CA LEU A 7 -7.34 2.37 -10.79
C LEU A 7 -6.51 2.99 -9.64
N ARG A 8 -7.09 3.95 -8.90
CA ARG A 8 -6.43 4.56 -7.73
C ARG A 8 -6.49 3.69 -6.47
N GLN A 9 -7.30 2.63 -6.46
CA GLN A 9 -7.42 1.76 -5.28
C GLN A 9 -6.09 1.12 -4.91
N ALA A 10 -5.32 0.62 -5.88
CA ALA A 10 -4.00 0.03 -5.61
C ALA A 10 -3.03 1.05 -4.99
N TYR A 11 -3.00 2.27 -5.51
CA TYR A 11 -2.18 3.34 -4.94
C TYR A 11 -2.55 3.64 -3.47
N ARG A 12 -3.85 3.76 -3.17
CA ARG A 12 -4.31 4.01 -1.79
C ARG A 12 -4.04 2.83 -0.85
N LEU A 13 -4.18 1.61 -1.35
CA LEU A 13 -3.88 0.41 -0.58
C LEU A 13 -2.39 0.31 -0.27
N ASN A 14 -1.52 0.66 -1.22
CA ASN A 14 -0.07 0.75 -0.99
C ASN A 14 0.27 1.77 0.09
N GLU A 15 -0.25 2.99 0.01
CA GLU A 15 -0.03 4.02 1.05
C GLU A 15 -0.50 3.56 2.43
N LEU A 16 -1.61 2.82 2.48
CA LEU A 16 -2.14 2.28 3.72
C LEU A 16 -1.26 1.15 4.29
N ILE A 17 -0.73 0.28 3.44
CA ILE A 17 0.25 -0.74 3.82
C ILE A 17 1.51 -0.07 4.38
N ASP A 18 2.07 0.91 3.68
CA ASP A 18 3.28 1.63 4.11
C ASP A 18 3.07 2.33 5.46
N SER A 19 1.90 2.94 5.66
CA SER A 19 1.53 3.54 6.95
C SER A 19 1.50 2.51 8.08
N ARG A 20 0.98 1.29 7.82
CA ARG A 20 0.91 0.22 8.83
C ARG A 20 2.27 -0.41 9.10
N ILE A 21 3.13 -0.53 8.09
CA ILE A 21 4.52 -0.96 8.27
C ILE A 21 5.25 0.03 9.19
N THR A 22 5.06 1.34 8.95
CA THR A 22 5.62 2.39 9.82
C THR A 22 5.10 2.29 11.26
N GLU A 23 3.82 1.98 11.44
CA GLU A 23 3.22 1.76 12.77
C GLU A 23 3.81 0.51 13.45
N LEU A 24 3.98 -0.58 12.71
CA LEU A 24 4.59 -1.82 13.18
C LEU A 24 6.03 -1.59 13.67
N GLU A 25 6.83 -0.83 12.93
CA GLU A 25 8.20 -0.46 13.32
C GLU A 25 8.22 0.32 14.64
N ARG A 26 7.29 1.27 14.82
CA ARG A 26 7.16 2.03 16.08
C ARG A 26 6.77 1.14 17.25
N LEU A 27 5.86 0.18 17.05
CA LEU A 27 5.47 -0.77 18.10
C LEU A 27 6.65 -1.67 18.51
N ARG A 28 7.46 -2.12 17.55
CA ARG A 28 8.68 -2.91 17.81
C ARG A 28 9.73 -2.11 18.60
N ASP A 29 9.95 -0.85 18.24
CA ASP A 29 10.84 0.05 18.99
C ASP A 29 10.33 0.25 20.43
N TYR A 30 9.03 0.49 20.62
CA TYR A 30 8.42 0.64 21.95
C TYR A 30 8.55 -0.63 22.81
N SER A 31 8.32 -1.81 22.22
CA SER A 31 8.50 -3.10 22.89
C SER A 31 9.94 -3.30 23.38
N THR A 32 10.92 -2.90 22.56
CA THR A 32 12.34 -3.02 22.88
C THR A 32 12.72 -2.11 24.04
N ARG A 33 12.28 -0.85 24.02
CA ARG A 33 12.55 0.13 25.09
C ARG A 33 11.95 -0.26 26.44
N LEU A 34 10.73 -0.78 26.45
CA LEU A 34 10.09 -1.24 27.70
C LEU A 34 10.80 -2.45 28.31
N THR A 35 11.30 -3.34 27.45
CA THR A 35 12.10 -4.48 27.88
C THR A 35 13.39 -3.99 28.53
N SER A 36 14.12 -3.03 27.93
CA SER A 36 15.35 -2.49 28.51
C SER A 36 15.14 -1.77 29.86
N CYS A 37 14.04 -1.02 30.03
CA CYS A 37 13.77 -0.33 31.30
C CYS A 37 13.36 -1.28 32.44
N SER A 38 12.87 -2.49 32.14
CA SER A 38 12.45 -3.46 33.17
C SER A 38 13.61 -4.29 33.73
N PHE A 39 14.82 -4.20 33.17
CA PHE A 39 16.00 -4.94 33.65
C PHE A 39 16.77 -4.22 34.76
N GLU A 40 16.57 -2.92 34.95
CA GLU A 40 17.23 -2.13 36.00
C GLU A 40 16.35 -2.07 37.27
N GLY A 41 16.34 -3.19 37.99
CA GLY A 41 16.01 -3.31 39.41
C GLY A 41 14.67 -2.77 39.91
N GLU A 42 13.74 -3.67 40.29
CA GLU A 42 13.10 -3.52 41.60
C GLU A 42 12.34 -4.76 42.10
N ARG A 43 12.29 -4.83 43.43
CA ARG A 43 11.60 -5.79 44.27
C ARG A 43 10.11 -5.40 44.42
N VAL A 44 9.26 -6.43 44.56
CA VAL A 44 7.95 -6.48 45.26
C VAL A 44 6.74 -5.75 44.65
N SER A 45 5.66 -6.49 44.35
CA SER A 45 4.34 -6.35 45.03
C SER A 45 3.24 -7.16 44.33
N LYS A 46 2.51 -7.97 45.11
CA LYS A 46 1.31 -8.71 44.70
C LYS A 46 0.10 -7.77 44.73
N SER A 47 -0.24 -7.12 43.62
CA SER A 47 -1.63 -6.74 43.24
C SER A 47 -1.62 -5.78 42.05
N ARG A 48 -1.67 -6.31 40.83
CA ARG A 48 -2.26 -5.69 39.62
C ARG A 48 -1.88 -6.56 38.42
N SER A 49 -2.88 -6.93 37.60
CA SER A 49 -2.77 -7.53 36.27
C SER A 49 -1.56 -8.45 36.05
N THR A 50 -1.77 -9.76 36.14
CA THR A 50 -0.73 -10.80 35.97
C THR A 50 -0.02 -10.80 34.61
N GLU A 51 -0.53 -10.06 33.61
CA GLU A 51 0.13 -9.86 32.33
C GLU A 51 1.16 -8.73 32.39
N ALA A 52 2.39 -9.07 32.05
CA ALA A 52 3.45 -8.10 31.87
C ALA A 52 3.12 -7.15 30.69
N PRO A 53 3.31 -5.83 30.82
CA PRO A 53 2.99 -4.85 29.78
C PRO A 53 3.60 -5.15 28.41
N PHE A 54 4.76 -5.82 28.35
CA PHE A 54 5.38 -6.23 27.10
C PHE A 54 4.54 -7.26 26.33
N ALA A 55 3.85 -8.19 27.01
CA ALA A 55 3.08 -9.26 26.38
C ALA A 55 1.94 -8.69 25.52
N ARG A 56 1.25 -7.66 26.02
CA ARG A 56 0.17 -6.96 25.28
C ARG A 56 0.66 -6.23 24.04
N ILE A 57 1.91 -5.76 24.04
CA ILE A 57 2.49 -5.07 22.88
C ILE A 57 2.88 -6.10 21.83
N ILE A 58 3.43 -7.25 22.24
CA ILE A 58 3.72 -8.37 21.34
C ILE A 58 2.44 -8.86 20.66
N GLU A 59 1.34 -9.02 21.39
CA GLU A 59 0.04 -9.38 20.78
C GLU A 59 -0.39 -8.38 19.70
N LYS A 60 -0.32 -7.07 19.99
CA LYS A 60 -0.64 -6.02 19.01
C LYS A 60 0.27 -6.04 17.78
N ILE A 61 1.56 -6.33 17.97
CA ILE A 61 2.53 -6.51 16.87
C ILE A 61 2.08 -7.66 15.97
N VAL A 62 1.79 -8.83 16.55
CA VAL A 62 1.35 -10.02 15.81
C VAL A 62 0.04 -9.77 15.06
N ASP A 63 -0.92 -9.09 15.69
CA ASP A 63 -2.19 -8.79 15.03
C ASP A 63 -2.05 -7.77 13.90
N LEU A 64 -1.20 -6.75 14.06
CA LEU A 64 -0.91 -5.79 12.99
C LEU A 64 -0.17 -6.44 11.82
N GLU A 65 0.77 -7.36 12.09
CA GLU A 65 1.44 -8.16 11.05
C GLU A 65 0.44 -8.98 10.22
N LYS A 66 -0.54 -9.63 10.87
CA LYS A 66 -1.61 -10.36 10.15
C LYS A 66 -2.44 -9.43 9.27
N VAL A 67 -2.76 -8.22 9.76
CA VAL A 67 -3.49 -7.23 8.98
C VAL A 67 -2.69 -6.78 7.77
N ILE A 68 -1.41 -6.46 7.94
CA ILE A 68 -0.50 -6.06 6.85
C ILE A 68 -0.41 -7.17 5.80
N ASN A 69 -0.21 -8.43 6.21
CA ASN A 69 -0.13 -9.55 5.28
C ASN A 69 -1.41 -9.70 4.45
N ARG A 70 -2.58 -9.63 5.09
CA ARG A 70 -3.87 -9.67 4.37
C ARG A 70 -4.03 -8.51 3.38
N ASP A 71 -3.56 -7.32 3.74
CA ASP A 71 -3.62 -6.17 2.84
C ASP A 71 -2.63 -6.28 1.68
N ILE A 72 -1.46 -6.88 1.90
CA ILE A 72 -0.51 -7.23 0.83
C ILE A 72 -1.13 -8.25 -0.13
N ASP A 73 -1.77 -9.30 0.39
CA ASP A 73 -2.48 -10.29 -0.43
C ASP A 73 -3.54 -9.59 -1.30
N ARG A 74 -4.38 -8.75 -0.68
CA ARG A 74 -5.38 -7.95 -1.39
C ARG A 74 -4.75 -7.03 -2.43
N TYR A 75 -3.59 -6.44 -2.15
CA TYR A 75 -2.88 -5.56 -3.06
C TYR A 75 -2.36 -6.31 -4.28
N VAL A 76 -1.82 -7.52 -4.09
CA VAL A 76 -1.37 -8.40 -5.18
C VAL A 76 -2.55 -8.83 -6.04
N ASP A 77 -3.65 -9.25 -5.42
CA ASP A 77 -4.88 -9.64 -6.14
C ASP A 77 -5.44 -8.48 -6.97
N LEU A 78 -5.56 -7.30 -6.35
CA LEU A 78 -6.05 -6.10 -7.02
C LEU A 78 -5.14 -5.68 -8.18
N LYS A 79 -3.81 -5.74 -8.01
CA LYS A 79 -2.88 -5.47 -9.13
C LYS A 79 -3.05 -6.49 -10.24
N THR A 80 -3.27 -7.75 -9.92
CA THR A 80 -3.48 -8.81 -10.93
C THR A 80 -4.75 -8.55 -11.73
N GLU A 81 -5.86 -8.23 -11.05
CA GLU A 81 -7.12 -7.85 -11.69
C GLU A 81 -6.98 -6.60 -12.56
N MET A 82 -6.34 -5.54 -12.04
CA MET A 82 -6.05 -4.32 -12.78
C MET A 82 -5.19 -4.59 -14.02
N ASN A 83 -4.16 -5.42 -13.92
CA ASN A 83 -3.33 -5.81 -15.07
C ASN A 83 -4.20 -6.45 -16.17
N ALA A 84 -5.01 -7.44 -15.80
CA ALA A 84 -5.89 -8.13 -16.76
C ALA A 84 -6.93 -7.19 -17.38
N ALA A 85 -7.43 -6.22 -16.62
CA ALA A 85 -8.36 -5.20 -17.12
C ALA A 85 -7.67 -4.24 -18.10
N ILE A 86 -6.45 -3.77 -17.78
CA ILE A 86 -5.66 -2.89 -18.64
C ILE A 86 -5.33 -3.61 -19.95
N ASP A 87 -5.02 -4.91 -19.93
CA ASP A 87 -4.70 -5.67 -21.14
C ASP A 87 -5.83 -5.72 -22.18
N ARG A 88 -7.08 -5.44 -21.76
CA ARG A 88 -8.24 -5.35 -22.66
C ARG A 88 -8.35 -4.00 -23.37
N VAL A 89 -7.63 -2.97 -22.95
CA VAL A 89 -7.60 -1.67 -23.64
C VAL A 89 -6.89 -1.86 -24.98
N PRO A 90 -7.47 -1.44 -26.12
CA PRO A 90 -6.95 -1.78 -27.44
C PRO A 90 -5.61 -1.10 -27.77
N ASN A 91 -5.45 0.17 -27.39
CA ASN A 91 -4.28 0.97 -27.72
C ASN A 91 -3.09 0.66 -26.79
N VAL A 92 -1.91 0.41 -27.36
CA VAL A 92 -0.68 0.06 -26.62
C VAL A 92 -0.20 1.20 -25.73
N ASP A 93 -0.17 2.43 -26.22
CA ASP A 93 0.29 3.60 -25.47
C ASP A 93 -0.63 3.91 -24.30
N GLU A 94 -1.95 3.73 -24.48
CA GLU A 94 -2.93 3.82 -23.40
C GLU A 94 -2.68 2.76 -22.32
N ARG A 95 -2.43 1.50 -22.71
CA ARG A 95 -2.05 0.44 -21.76
C ARG A 95 -0.79 0.78 -20.99
N LEU A 96 0.27 1.19 -21.69
CA LEU A 96 1.54 1.57 -21.07
C LEU A 96 1.35 2.74 -20.11
N LEU A 97 0.61 3.78 -20.51
CA LEU A 97 0.30 4.91 -19.67
C LEU A 97 -0.43 4.49 -18.39
N LEU A 98 -1.47 3.66 -18.49
CA LEU A 98 -2.20 3.19 -17.31
C LEU A 98 -1.31 2.37 -16.37
N ARG A 99 -0.47 1.49 -16.91
CA ARG A 99 0.50 0.70 -16.13
C ARG A 99 1.49 1.62 -15.40
N TYR A 100 2.13 2.53 -16.12
CA TYR A 100 3.07 3.46 -15.54
C TYR A 100 2.45 4.34 -14.47
N ARG A 101 1.23 4.84 -14.72
CA ARG A 101 0.57 5.77 -13.81
C ARG A 101 0.05 5.10 -12.55
N TYR A 102 -0.56 3.91 -12.66
CA TYR A 102 -1.35 3.31 -11.59
C TYR A 102 -0.74 2.04 -10.99
N LEU A 103 0.17 1.36 -11.68
CA LEU A 103 0.84 0.15 -11.17
C LEU A 103 2.30 0.40 -10.79
N ASN A 104 2.98 1.30 -11.52
CA ASN A 104 4.38 1.69 -11.24
C ASN A 104 4.51 3.01 -10.48
N ASN A 105 3.41 3.76 -10.33
CA ASN A 105 3.36 5.05 -9.61
C ASN A 105 4.31 6.13 -10.15
N TYR A 106 4.59 6.13 -11.47
CA TYR A 106 5.41 7.18 -12.07
C TYR A 106 4.69 8.53 -12.12
N ASN A 107 5.48 9.59 -12.04
CA ASN A 107 5.00 10.96 -12.23
C ASN A 107 4.75 11.24 -13.72
N TRP A 108 4.09 12.36 -14.03
CA TRP A 108 3.71 12.66 -15.42
C TRP A 108 4.91 12.93 -16.33
N ASP A 109 5.97 13.51 -15.80
CA ASP A 109 7.17 13.86 -16.56
C ASP A 109 7.99 12.61 -16.92
N ASP A 110 8.08 11.65 -16.00
CA ASP A 110 8.68 10.34 -16.24
C ASP A 110 7.90 9.57 -17.31
N ILE A 111 6.56 9.58 -17.22
CA ILE A 111 5.69 8.93 -18.21
C ILE A 111 5.85 9.58 -19.59
N ALA A 112 5.94 10.91 -19.65
CA ALA A 112 6.16 11.65 -20.88
C ALA A 112 7.47 11.23 -21.57
N GLN A 113 8.54 11.11 -20.79
CA GLN A 113 9.83 10.63 -21.26
C GLN A 113 9.76 9.17 -21.73
N LEU A 114 9.16 8.28 -20.94
CA LEU A 114 9.02 6.84 -21.27
C LEU A 114 8.21 6.60 -22.53
N LEU A 115 7.18 7.41 -22.79
CA LEU A 115 6.35 7.34 -24.00
C LEU A 115 6.90 8.19 -25.15
N ASN A 116 7.99 8.94 -24.94
CA ASN A 116 8.56 9.89 -25.89
C ASN A 116 7.52 10.89 -26.46
N VAL A 117 6.70 11.46 -25.58
CA VAL A 117 5.66 12.45 -25.93
C VAL A 117 5.71 13.67 -25.03
N SER A 118 5.12 14.79 -25.45
CA SER A 118 5.01 15.98 -24.60
C SER A 118 4.03 15.78 -23.44
N GLY A 119 4.20 16.53 -22.35
CA GLY A 119 3.29 16.47 -21.20
C GLY A 119 1.82 16.72 -21.57
N ARG A 120 1.55 17.62 -22.53
CA ARG A 120 0.20 17.83 -23.07
C ARG A 120 -0.36 16.56 -23.73
N THR A 121 0.46 15.87 -24.52
CA THR A 121 0.06 14.63 -25.18
C THR A 121 -0.17 13.51 -24.18
N VAL A 122 0.65 13.39 -23.12
CA VAL A 122 0.44 12.41 -22.04
C VAL A 122 -0.94 12.57 -21.41
N HIS A 123 -1.34 13.79 -21.05
CA HIS A 123 -2.66 14.01 -20.44
C HIS A 123 -3.82 13.70 -21.41
N ARG A 124 -3.62 13.92 -22.71
CA ARG A 124 -4.61 13.53 -23.73
C ARG A 124 -4.74 12.01 -23.82
N ILE A 125 -3.62 11.28 -23.89
CA ILE A 125 -3.60 9.81 -23.89
C ILE A 125 -4.23 9.29 -22.60
N HIS A 126 -3.94 9.91 -21.46
CA HIS A 126 -4.55 9.53 -20.18
C HIS A 126 -6.08 9.65 -20.20
N SER A 127 -6.58 10.75 -20.77
CA SER A 127 -8.02 10.99 -20.87
C SER A 127 -8.70 9.94 -21.76
N THR A 128 -8.09 9.60 -22.91
CA THR A 128 -8.65 8.57 -23.80
C THR A 128 -8.50 7.16 -23.22
N ALA A 129 -7.38 6.87 -22.54
CA ALA A 129 -7.17 5.61 -21.84
C ALA A 129 -8.23 5.37 -20.76
N LEU A 130 -8.57 6.39 -19.97
CA LEU A 130 -9.64 6.28 -18.96
C LEU A 130 -11.02 6.10 -19.58
N TYR A 131 -11.28 6.66 -20.75
CA TYR A 131 -12.53 6.47 -21.48
C TYR A 131 -12.64 5.06 -22.06
N ASN A 132 -11.55 4.52 -22.60
CA ASN A 132 -11.48 3.19 -23.20
C ASN A 132 -11.34 2.06 -22.16
N PHE A 133 -10.99 2.39 -20.92
CA PHE A 133 -10.87 1.43 -19.84
C PHE A 133 -12.25 1.02 -19.31
N SER A 134 -12.51 -0.30 -19.32
CA SER A 134 -13.70 -0.87 -18.70
C SER A 134 -13.37 -1.39 -17.31
N VAL A 135 -14.11 -0.92 -16.31
CA VAL A 135 -13.98 -1.36 -14.92
C VAL A 135 -14.48 -2.81 -14.81
N PRO A 136 -13.69 -3.74 -14.26
CA PRO A 136 -14.13 -5.11 -13.97
C PRO A 136 -15.34 -5.13 -13.04
N ILE A 137 -16.24 -6.09 -13.25
CA ILE A 137 -17.44 -6.34 -12.44
C ILE A 137 -17.14 -7.45 -11.45
#